data_AF-A0A3Q9HP48-F1
#
_entry.id   AF-A0A3Q9HP48-F1
#
_cell.length_a   1.000
_cell.length_b   1.000
_cell.length_c   1.000
_cell.angle_alpha   90.00
_cell.angle_beta   90.00
_cell.angle_gamma   90.00
#
_symmetry.space_group_name_H-M   'P 1'
#
loop_
_entity.id
_entity.type
_entity.pdbx_description
1 polymer ?
#
loop_
_entity_poly.entity_id
_entity_poly.type
_entity_poly.pdbx_seq_one_letter_code
_entity_poly.pdbx_strand_id
1 'polypeptide(L)'
;MNEFVLGQLDAYCYMVERGKPAAMIPVQKHYTAEAIKFISKCSNSKLKVFVENLSDDWDTLWIYKYPHILEVIKELQQAPDNIFSKWALGKLFGYDEESIQNFINRS
;
A
#
# COMPACT_ATOMS: atom_id res chain seq x y z
N MET A 1 16.15 -3.25 10.81
CA MET A 1 15.87 -2.50 9.56
C MET A 1 16.69 -1.20 9.50
N ASN A 2 16.96 -0.60 8.34
CA ASN A 2 17.70 0.68 8.27
C ASN A 2 16.77 1.91 8.51
N GLU A 3 17.35 3.06 8.86
CA GLU A 3 16.59 4.28 9.17
C GLU A 3 15.76 4.79 7.99
N PHE A 4 16.26 4.58 6.76
CA PHE A 4 15.56 5.00 5.56
C PHE A 4 14.20 4.30 5.38
N VAL A 5 14.16 2.97 5.53
CA VAL A 5 12.91 2.19 5.43
C VAL A 5 11.97 2.51 6.59
N LEU A 6 12.49 2.76 7.80
CA LEU A 6 11.68 3.22 8.92
C LEU A 6 11.02 4.57 8.65
N GLY A 7 11.75 5.52 8.06
CA GLY A 7 11.19 6.80 7.65
C GLY A 7 10.10 6.66 6.58
N GLN A 8 10.25 5.74 5.63
CA GLN A 8 9.21 5.45 4.64
C GLN A 8 7.95 4.84 5.29
N LEU A 9 8.13 3.89 6.20
CA LEU A 9 7.02 3.30 6.95
C LEU A 9 6.24 4.35 7.74
N ASP A 10 6.94 5.27 8.41
CA ASP A 10 6.31 6.33 9.19
C ASP A 10 5.52 7.29 8.27
N ALA A 11 6.13 7.72 7.16
CA ALA A 11 5.47 8.55 6.17
C ALA A 11 4.21 7.87 5.59
N TYR A 12 4.28 6.58 5.26
CA TYR A 12 3.13 5.83 4.75
C TYR A 12 2.02 5.66 5.80
N CYS A 13 2.38 5.39 7.05
CA CYS A 13 1.41 5.38 8.14
C CYS A 13 0.68 6.73 8.24
N TYR A 14 1.44 7.83 8.24
CA TYR A 14 0.89 9.19 8.28
C TYR A 14 -0.05 9.48 7.10
N MET A 15 0.36 9.15 5.87
CA MET A 15 -0.46 9.37 4.67
C MET A 15 -1.78 8.58 4.70
N VAL A 16 -1.72 7.30 5.09
CA VAL A 16 -2.91 6.45 5.15
C VAL A 16 -3.86 6.91 6.26
N GLU A 17 -3.31 7.35 7.41
CA GLU A 17 -4.12 7.89 8.49
C GLU A 17 -4.89 9.16 8.07
N ARG A 18 -4.28 9.98 7.22
CA ARG A 18 -4.79 11.28 6.75
C ARG A 18 -5.71 11.23 5.53
N GLY A 19 -5.79 10.10 4.82
CA GLY A 19 -6.78 9.94 3.75
C GLY A 19 -6.32 9.14 2.54
N LYS A 20 -5.04 8.79 2.42
CA LYS A 20 -4.59 7.86 1.37
C LYS A 20 -5.24 6.48 1.62
N PRO A 21 -5.89 5.83 0.64
CA PRO A 21 -6.61 4.59 0.91
C PRO A 21 -5.69 3.45 1.37
N ALA A 22 -4.56 3.26 0.68
CA ALA A 22 -3.53 2.32 1.06
C ALA A 22 -2.13 2.80 0.67
N ALA A 23 -1.11 2.19 1.25
CA ALA A 23 0.27 2.29 0.81
C ALA A 23 0.90 0.90 0.77
N MET A 24 1.88 0.69 -0.12
CA MET A 24 2.62 -0.55 -0.20
C MET A 24 4.12 -0.27 -0.08
N ILE A 25 4.85 -1.20 0.55
CA ILE A 25 6.30 -1.17 0.60
C ILE A 25 6.86 -2.59 0.52
N PRO A 26 7.84 -2.86 -0.38
CA PRO A 26 8.58 -4.10 -0.35
C PRO A 26 9.57 -4.10 0.81
N VAL A 27 9.61 -5.19 1.57
CA VAL A 27 10.55 -5.41 2.67
C VAL A 27 11.18 -6.80 2.53
N GLN A 28 12.42 -6.94 3.02
CA GLN A 28 13.02 -8.27 3.12
C GLN A 28 12.28 -9.09 4.17
N LYS A 29 12.04 -10.38 3.90
CA LYS A 29 11.24 -11.26 4.77
C LYS A 29 11.68 -11.28 6.22
N HIS A 30 12.99 -11.24 6.49
CA HIS A 30 13.49 -11.22 7.87
C HIS A 30 13.16 -9.92 8.62
N TYR A 31 12.79 -8.85 7.92
CA TYR A 31 12.31 -7.60 8.51
C TYR A 31 10.77 -7.49 8.58
N THR A 32 10.01 -8.40 7.98
CA THR A 32 8.53 -8.37 7.94
C THR A 32 7.92 -8.21 9.32
N ALA A 33 8.34 -9.02 10.29
CA ALA A 33 7.82 -8.96 11.67
C ALA A 33 8.18 -7.64 12.39
N GLU A 34 9.39 -7.12 12.17
CA GLU A 34 9.85 -5.84 12.71
C GLU A 34 9.00 -4.69 12.17
N ALA A 35 8.76 -4.68 10.84
CA ALA A 35 7.96 -3.66 10.18
C ALA A 35 6.49 -3.68 10.60
N ILE A 36 5.86 -4.85 10.74
CA ILE A 36 4.50 -4.96 11.26
C ILE A 36 4.40 -4.38 12.68
N LYS A 37 5.40 -4.67 13.53
CA LYS A 37 5.47 -4.13 14.90
C LYS A 37 5.70 -2.63 14.92
N PHE A 38 6.38 -2.08 13.93
CA PHE A 38 6.56 -0.64 13.78
C PHE A 38 5.25 0.03 13.38
N ILE A 39 4.57 -0.46 12.33
CA ILE A 39 3.29 0.08 11.83
C ILE A 39 2.22 0.08 12.93
N SER A 40 2.16 -0.98 13.74
CA SER A 40 1.20 -1.05 14.85
C SER A 40 1.46 -0.03 15.95
N LYS A 41 2.68 0.50 16.06
CA LYS A 41 3.05 1.59 17.00
C LYS A 41 2.89 2.99 16.42
N CYS A 42 3.06 3.16 15.10
CA CYS A 42 2.93 4.47 14.44
C CYS A 42 1.51 5.05 14.50
N SER A 43 0.49 4.21 14.70
CA SER A 43 -0.90 4.66 14.72
C SER A 43 -1.54 4.42 16.08
N ASN A 44 -2.57 5.20 16.40
CA ASN A 44 -3.52 4.92 17.49
C ASN A 44 -4.39 3.68 17.17
N SER A 45 -3.77 2.55 16.83
CA SER A 45 -4.32 1.19 16.58
C SER A 45 -5.29 0.99 15.40
N LYS A 46 -5.50 1.99 14.54
CA LYS A 46 -6.48 1.88 13.44
C LYS A 46 -5.90 1.35 12.13
N LEU A 47 -4.58 1.39 11.96
CA LEU A 47 -3.94 0.86 10.75
C LEU A 47 -3.82 -0.66 10.84
N LYS A 48 -4.00 -1.30 9.68
CA LYS A 48 -3.92 -2.73 9.47
C LYS A 48 -2.86 -3.01 8.42
N VAL A 49 -2.30 -4.21 8.50
CA VAL A 49 -1.26 -4.67 7.58
C VAL A 49 -1.72 -5.95 6.90
N PHE A 50 -1.54 -6.02 5.59
CA PHE A 50 -1.66 -7.23 4.80
C PHE A 50 -0.30 -7.54 4.18
N VAL A 51 0.15 -8.78 4.31
CA VAL A 51 1.45 -9.24 3.80
C VAL A 51 1.18 -10.06 2.57
N GLU A 52 1.75 -9.65 1.45
CA GLU A 52 1.71 -10.36 0.18
C GLU A 52 3.11 -10.85 -0.15
N ASN A 53 3.25 -12.11 -0.55
CA ASN A 53 4.55 -12.63 -0.94
C ASN A 53 4.95 -12.04 -2.30
N LEU A 54 6.11 -11.38 -2.36
CA LEU A 54 6.64 -10.80 -3.61
C LEU A 54 7.63 -11.77 -4.28
N SER A 55 8.50 -12.39 -3.49
CA SER A 55 9.46 -13.40 -3.94
C SER A 55 9.96 -14.25 -2.76
N ASP A 56 10.97 -15.10 -3.00
CA ASP A 56 11.55 -15.95 -1.96
C ASP A 56 12.12 -15.16 -0.77
N ASP A 57 12.67 -13.97 -1.01
CA ASP A 57 13.32 -13.15 0.03
C ASP A 57 12.57 -11.87 0.38
N TRP A 58 11.48 -11.56 -0.35
CA TRP A 58 10.76 -10.30 -0.21
C TRP A 58 9.27 -10.50 0.02
N ASP A 59 8.73 -9.68 0.92
CA ASP A 59 7.29 -9.49 1.11
C ASP A 59 6.91 -8.06 0.74
N THR A 60 5.69 -7.87 0.25
CA THR A 60 5.04 -6.57 0.13
C THR A 60 4.14 -6.36 1.33
N LEU A 61 4.38 -5.28 2.07
CA LEU A 61 3.49 -4.84 3.14
C LEU A 61 2.50 -3.81 2.61
N TRP A 62 1.23 -4.16 2.66
CA TRP A 62 0.11 -3.26 2.41
C TRP A 62 -0.38 -2.66 3.73
N ILE A 63 -0.35 -1.34 3.83
CA ILE A 63 -0.83 -0.56 4.97
C ILE A 63 -2.16 0.08 4.60
N TYR A 64 -3.20 -0.17 5.38
CA TYR A 64 -4.55 0.32 5.11
C TYR A 64 -5.32 0.56 6.41
N LYS A 65 -6.43 1.31 6.34
CA LYS A 65 -7.24 1.65 7.52
C LYS A 65 -8.59 0.92 7.54
N TYR A 66 -9.27 0.86 6.41
CA TYR A 66 -10.64 0.36 6.33
C TYR A 66 -10.70 -1.06 5.75
N PRO A 67 -11.53 -1.98 6.29
CA PRO A 67 -11.61 -3.36 5.81
C PRO A 67 -11.91 -3.50 4.31
N HIS A 68 -12.78 -2.67 3.75
CA HIS A 68 -13.11 -2.74 2.31
C HIS A 68 -11.91 -2.47 1.40
N ILE A 69 -10.89 -1.73 1.89
CA ILE A 69 -9.66 -1.50 1.12
C ILE A 69 -8.86 -2.79 0.97
N LEU A 70 -8.90 -3.70 1.96
CA LEU A 70 -8.25 -5.00 1.83
C LEU A 70 -8.85 -5.82 0.68
N GLU A 71 -10.18 -5.79 0.54
CA GLU A 71 -10.87 -6.49 -0.55
C GLU A 71 -10.46 -5.90 -1.90
N VAL A 72 -10.40 -4.57 -2.01
CA VAL A 72 -9.89 -3.88 -3.21
C VAL A 72 -8.44 -4.27 -3.52
N ILE A 73 -7.55 -4.36 -2.52
CA ILE A 73 -6.15 -4.78 -2.70
C ILE A 73 -6.08 -6.21 -3.25
N LYS A 74 -6.90 -7.13 -2.73
CA LYS A 74 -6.90 -8.54 -3.15
C LYS A 74 -7.50 -8.75 -4.53
N GLU A 75 -8.46 -7.92 -4.93
CA GLU A 75 -9.12 -8.00 -6.24
C GLU A 75 -8.33 -7.32 -7.35
N LEU A 76 -7.55 -6.28 -7.02
CA LEU A 76 -6.78 -5.53 -8.01
C LEU A 76 -5.61 -6.37 -8.54
N GLN A 77 -5.65 -6.64 -9.84
CA GLN A 77 -4.49 -7.14 -10.56
C GLN A 77 -3.40 -6.08 -10.58
N GLN A 78 -2.14 -6.48 -10.39
CA GLN A 78 -0.99 -5.57 -10.46
C GLN A 78 -0.83 -4.93 -11.85
N ALA A 79 -1.29 -5.59 -12.90
CA ALA A 79 -1.32 -5.09 -14.28
C ALA A 79 -2.77 -5.09 -14.80
N PRO A 80 -3.58 -4.08 -14.43
CA PRO A 80 -4.99 -4.02 -14.82
C PRO A 80 -5.15 -3.84 -16.34
N ASP A 81 -5.99 -4.69 -16.93
CA ASP A 81 -6.25 -4.76 -18.38
C ASP A 81 -7.43 -3.89 -18.84
N ASN A 82 -8.23 -3.39 -17.90
CA ASN A 82 -9.44 -2.61 -18.18
C ASN A 82 -9.46 -1.26 -17.45
N ILE A 83 -10.26 -0.33 -17.96
CA ILE A 83 -10.35 1.06 -17.49
C ILE A 83 -10.76 1.13 -16.01
N PHE A 84 -11.71 0.30 -15.59
CA PHE A 84 -12.18 0.28 -14.20
C PHE A 84 -11.05 -0.09 -13.24
N SER A 85 -10.32 -1.17 -13.53
CA SER A 85 -9.22 -1.61 -12.69
C SER A 85 -8.05 -0.61 -12.70
N LYS A 86 -7.75 0.03 -13.85
CA LYS A 86 -6.76 1.12 -13.93
C LYS A 86 -7.17 2.33 -13.06
N TRP A 87 -8.45 2.71 -13.09
CA TRP A 87 -8.99 3.80 -12.26
C TRP A 87 -8.95 3.44 -10.76
N ALA A 88 -9.42 2.24 -10.41
CA ALA A 88 -9.44 1.76 -9.03
C ALA A 88 -8.02 1.68 -8.43
N LEU A 89 -7.03 1.24 -9.22
CA LEU A 89 -5.62 1.26 -8.83
C LEU A 89 -5.13 2.68 -8.54
N GLY A 90 -5.44 3.63 -9.43
CA GLY A 90 -5.11 5.03 -9.23
C GLY A 90 -5.71 5.61 -7.95
N LYS A 91 -6.99 5.30 -7.68
CA LYS A 91 -7.67 5.68 -6.45
C LYS A 91 -7.02 5.06 -5.22
N LEU A 92 -6.68 3.77 -5.26
CA LEU A 92 -6.02 3.07 -4.16
C LEU A 92 -4.71 3.76 -3.74
N PHE A 93 -3.94 4.25 -4.72
CA PHE A 93 -2.70 4.98 -4.49
C PHE A 93 -2.88 6.48 -4.23
N GLY A 94 -4.12 6.99 -4.21
CA GLY A 94 -4.42 8.38 -3.88
C GLY A 94 -4.14 9.37 -5.00
N TYR A 95 -4.11 8.94 -6.26
CA TYR A 95 -3.98 9.84 -7.41
C TYR A 95 -5.29 10.59 -7.67
N ASP A 96 -5.15 11.83 -8.15
CA ASP A 96 -6.27 12.64 -8.64
C ASP A 96 -6.77 12.14 -10.01
N GLU A 97 -7.94 12.63 -10.44
CA GLU A 97 -8.56 12.20 -11.70
C GLU A 97 -7.74 12.57 -12.94
N GLU A 98 -7.03 13.70 -12.93
CA GLU A 98 -6.22 14.13 -14.06
C GLU A 98 -5.03 13.19 -14.27
N SER A 99 -4.35 12.83 -13.18
CA SER A 99 -3.26 11.85 -13.15
C SER A 99 -3.73 10.47 -13.64
N ILE A 100 -4.92 10.03 -13.20
CA ILE A 100 -5.50 8.75 -13.61
C ILE A 100 -5.87 8.76 -15.10
N GLN A 101 -6.53 9.83 -15.58
CA GLN A 101 -6.87 10.01 -16.99
C GLN A 101 -5.62 9.96 -17.88
N ASN A 102 -4.55 10.64 -17.46
CA ASN A 102 -3.28 10.66 -18.18
C ASN A 102 -2.64 9.25 -18.25
N PHE A 103 -2.73 8.47 -17.18
CA PHE A 103 -2.25 7.09 -17.16
C PHE A 103 -3.06 6.18 -18.11
N ILE A 104 -4.39 6.28 -18.06
CA ILE A 104 -5.29 5.48 -18.91
C ILE A 104 -5.05 5.76 -20.39
N ASN A 105 -4.83 7.03 -20.77
CA ASN A 105 -4.63 7.42 -22.17
C ASN A 105 -3.27 7.03 -22.76
N ARG A 106 -2.27 6.71 -21.93
CA ARG A 106 -0.92 6.33 -22.34
C ARG A 106 -0.67 4.83 -22.38
N SER A 107 -1.63 4.03 -21.91
CA SER A 107 -1.48 2.58 -21.68
C SER A 107 -2.43 1.72 -22.49
#